data_AF-A0A4R8IT09-F1
#
_entry.id   AF-A0A4R8IT09-F1
#
_cell.length_a   1.000
_cell.length_b   1.000
_cell.length_c   1.000
_cell.angle_alpha   90.00
_cell.angle_beta   90.00
_cell.angle_gamma   90.00
#
_symmetry.space_group_name_H-M   'P 1'
#
loop_
_entity.id
_entity.type
_entity.pdbx_description
1 polymer ?
#
loop_
_entity_poly.entity_id
_entity_poly.type
_entity_poly.pdbx_seq_one_letter_code
_entity_poly.pdbx_strand_id
1 'polypeptide(L)' 'MQTIKQIVHDIADHLPEEATFEDAMHAIYLRQKLERSLQAAEEGKITSQEEMEKRYLNDAR' A
#
# COMPACT_ATOMS: atom_id res chain seq x y z
N MET A 1 11.20 13.81 0.37
CA MET A 1 10.23 13.09 1.22
C MET A 1 9.07 14.04 1.48
N GLN A 2 7.85 13.69 1.05
CA GLN A 2 6.67 14.50 1.33
C GLN A 2 6.30 14.35 2.81
N THR A 3 5.77 15.41 3.42
CA THR A 3 5.18 15.33 4.76
C THR A 3 3.84 14.60 4.70
N ILE A 4 3.39 14.05 5.83
CA ILE A 4 2.06 13.44 5.92
C ILE A 4 0.94 14.40 5.50
N LYS A 5 1.09 15.69 5.80
CA LYS A 5 0.12 16.72 5.39
C LYS A 5 0.05 16.86 3.86
N GLN A 6 1.20 16.90 3.19
CA GLN A 6 1.26 17.00 1.73
C GLN A 6 0.65 15.75 1.08
N ILE A 7 0.95 14.55 1.61
CA ILE A 7 0.39 13.30 1.10
C ILE A 7 -1.14 13.28 1.22
N VAL A 8 -1.68 13.71 2.36
CA VAL A 8 -3.14 13.76 2.57
C VAL A 8 -3.81 14.77 1.63
N HIS A 9 -3.17 15.92 1.39
CA HIS A 9 -3.68 16.88 0.39
C HIS A 9 -3.67 16.27 -1.02
N ASP A 10 -2.54 15.68 -1.46
CA ASP A 10 -2.46 15.03 -2.77
C ASP A 10 -3.52 13.94 -2.93
N ILE A 11 -3.77 13.12 -1.90
CA ILE A 11 -4.82 12.10 -1.94
C ILE A 11 -6.19 12.77 -2.09
N ALA A 12 -6.49 13.78 -1.27
CA ALA A 12 -7.77 14.48 -1.33
C ALA A 12 -8.02 15.13 -2.70
N ASP A 13 -7.00 15.72 -3.31
CA ASP A 13 -7.08 16.37 -4.62
C ASP A 13 -7.37 15.39 -5.78
N HIS A 14 -7.13 14.09 -5.58
CA HIS A 14 -7.37 13.04 -6.59
C HIS A 14 -8.61 12.17 -6.30
N LEU A 15 -9.30 12.38 -5.18
CA LEU A 15 -10.53 11.65 -4.89
C LEU A 15 -11.68 12.16 -5.79
N PRO A 16 -12.58 11.27 -6.25
CA PRO A 16 -13.84 11.69 -6.85
C PRO A 16 -14.69 12.53 -5.89
N GLU A 17 -15.52 13.43 -6.43
CA GLU A 17 -16.44 14.26 -5.62
C GLU A 17 -17.44 13.42 -4.82
N GLU A 18 -17.83 12.26 -5.35
CA GLU A 18 -18.70 11.29 -4.70
C GLU A 18 -17.99 10.34 -3.72
N ALA A 19 -16.67 10.50 -3.52
CA ALA A 19 -15.90 9.62 -2.64
C ALA A 19 -16.41 9.65 -1.20
N THR A 20 -16.45 8.48 -0.58
CA THR A 20 -16.83 8.32 0.81
C THR A 20 -15.62 8.42 1.74
N PHE A 21 -15.88 8.47 3.05
CA PHE A 21 -14.80 8.34 4.04
C PHE A 21 -14.06 7.00 3.93
N GLU A 22 -14.72 5.92 3.52
CA GLU A 22 -14.08 4.62 3.32
C GLU A 22 -13.07 4.68 2.17
N ASP A 23 -13.41 5.34 1.06
CA ASP A 23 -12.53 5.52 -0.09
C ASP A 23 -11.30 6.35 0.28
N ALA A 24 -11.49 7.46 1.00
CA ALA A 24 -10.40 8.30 1.47
C ALA A 24 -9.45 7.53 2.42
N MET A 25 -10.01 6.80 3.38
CA MET A 25 -9.24 5.97 4.31
C MET A 25 -8.49 4.85 3.59
N HIS A 26 -9.13 4.21 2.61
CA HIS A 26 -8.51 3.17 1.79
C HIS A 26 -7.33 3.73 0.99
N ALA A 27 -7.49 4.91 0.36
CA ALA A 27 -6.42 5.57 -0.38
C ALA A 27 -5.23 5.91 0.51
N ILE A 28 -5.47 6.45 1.72
CA ILE A 28 -4.42 6.73 2.71
C ILE A 28 -3.69 5.46 3.12
N TYR A 29 -4.43 4.40 3.46
CA TYR A 29 -3.83 3.12 3.83
C TYR A 29 -3.00 2.52 2.70
N LEU A 30 -3.50 2.57 1.46
CA LEU A 30 -2.81 2.06 0.28
C LEU A 30 -1.50 2.82 0.04
N ARG A 31 -1.54 4.16 0.11
CA ARG A 31 -0.34 4.99 -0.01
C ARG A 31 0.71 4.63 1.04
N GLN A 32 0.30 4.50 2.31
CA GLN A 32 1.18 4.11 3.40
C GLN A 32 1.76 2.69 3.20
N LYS A 33 0.96 1.75 2.69
CA LYS A 33 1.40 0.39 2.40
C LYS A 33 2.47 0.39 1.30
N LEU A 34 2.27 1.15 0.23
CA LEU A 34 3.23 1.25 -0.87
C LEU A 34 4.56 1.86 -0.42
N GLU A 35 4.54 2.92 0.39
CA GLU A 35 5.78 3.51 0.94
C GLU A 35 6.57 2.50 1.77
N ARG A 36 5.90 1.74 2.64
CA ARG A 36 6.54 0.66 3.40
C ARG A 36 7.08 -0.45 2.50
N SER A 37 6.32 -0.84 1.48
CA SER A 37 6.74 -1.88 0.53
C SER A 37 7.96 -1.46 -0.27
N LEU A 38 8.03 -0.19 -0.70
CA LEU A 38 9.19 0.35 -1.41
C LEU A 38 10.43 0.35 -0.50
N GLN A 39 10.29 0.86 0.72
CA GLN A 39 11.38 0.83 1.71
C GLN A 39 11.86 -0.59 2.00
N ALA A 40 10.94 -1.54 2.17
CA ALA A 40 11.28 -2.94 2.40
C ALA A 40 12.04 -3.53 1.21
N ALA A 41 11.65 -3.18 -0.03
CA ALA A 41 12.34 -3.62 -1.23
C ALA A 41 13.77 -3.05 -1.31
N GLU A 42 13.95 -1.77 -1.01
CA GLU A 42 15.27 -1.12 -0.95
C GLU A 42 16.18 -1.75 0.11
N GLU A 43 15.61 -2.17 1.24
CA GLU A 43 16.33 -2.87 2.32
C GLU A 43 16.54 -4.38 2.06
N GLY A 44 16.10 -4.89 0.90
CA GLY A 44 16.18 -6.32 0.57
C GLY A 44 15.26 -7.22 1.41
N LYS A 45 14.30 -6.64 2.14
CA LYS A 45 13.25 -7.36 2.89
C LYS A 45 12.12 -7.82 1.95
N ILE A 46 12.51 -8.59 0.95
CA ILE A 46 11.61 -9.16 -0.06
C ILE A 46 11.47 -10.66 0.14
N THR A 47 10.32 -11.20 -0.26
CA THR A 47 10.07 -12.64 -0.31
C THR A 47 9.96 -13.02 -1.78
N SER A 48 10.61 -14.12 -2.18
CA SER A 48 10.47 -14.61 -3.56
C SER A 48 9.04 -15.11 -3.84
N GLN A 49 8.67 -15.14 -5.11
CA GLN A 49 7.39 -15.71 -5.53
C GLN A 49 7.24 -17.16 -5.05
N GLU A 50 8.28 -17.98 -5.20
CA GLU A 50 8.27 -19.37 -4.76
C GLU A 50 8.00 -19.52 -3.25
N GLU A 51 8.62 -18.68 -2.42
CA GLU A 51 8.38 -18.68 -0.96
C GLU A 51 6.98 -18.20 -0.58
N MET A 52 6.43 -17.21 -1.31
CA MET A 52 5.07 -16.75 -1.13
C MET A 52 4.04 -17.83 -1.47
N GLU A 53 4.21 -18.51 -2.61
CA GLU A 53 3.35 -19.63 -3.01
C GLU A 53 3.42 -20.76 -1.98
N LYS A 54 4.63 -21.09 -1.50
CA LYS A 54 4.80 -22.11 -0.46
C LYS A 54 4.07 -21.78 0.84
N ARG A 55 3.97 -20.50 1.19
CA ARG A 55 3.36 -20.05 2.44
C ARG A 55 1.83 -19.94 2.36
N TYR A 56 1.30 -19.52 1.22
CA TYR A 56 -0.10 -19.14 1.11
C TYR A 56 -0.93 -20.00 0.15
N LEU A 57 -0.30 -20.78 -0.74
CA LEU A 57 -0.99 -21.60 -1.74
C LEU A 57 -0.78 -23.11 -1.56
N ASN A 58 0.18 -23.54 -0.72
CA ASN A 58 0.47 -24.97 -0.53
C ASN A 58 -0.64 -25.77 0.19
N ASP A 59 -1.54 -25.11 0.92
CA ASP A 59 -2.70 -25.75 1.57
C ASP A 59 -3.92 -25.89 0.63
N ALA A 60 -3.81 -25.48 -0.65
CA ALA A 60 -4.89 -25.61 -1.63
C ALA A 60 -4.94 -27.01 -2.29
N ARG A 61 -4.53 -28.07 -1.59
CA ARG A 61 -4.60 -29.47 -2.06
C ARG A 61 -5.71 -30.25 -1.36
#